data_AF-A0A1Q5R7X1-F1
#
_entry.id   AF-A0A1Q5R7X1-F1
#
_cell.length_a   1.000
_cell.length_b   1.000
_cell.length_c   1.000
_cell.angle_alpha   90.00
_cell.angle_beta   90.00
_cell.angle_gamma   90.00
#
_symmetry.space_group_name_H-M   'P 1'
#
loop_
_entity.id
_entity.type
_entity.pdbx_description
1 polymer ?
#
loop_
_entity_poly.entity_id
_entity_poly.type
_entity_poly.pdbx_seq_one_letter_code
_entity_poly.pdbx_strand_id
1 'polypeptide(L)' 'MSSTSRSTRLLASVQRRLPCSETKAYAEKHLGSIRKKIAELRALEATVTALVRGGEATCSGSAAPDCVILQAGEANCG' A
#
# COMPACT_ATOMS: atom_id res chain seq x y z
N MET A 1 10.54 7.20 -9.02
CA MET A 1 10.87 8.63 -8.75
C MET A 1 9.61 9.51 -8.56
N SER A 2 8.52 9.02 -7.94
CA SER A 2 7.20 9.71 -8.09
C SER A 2 6.43 9.99 -6.79
N SER A 3 6.93 9.58 -5.62
CA SER A 3 6.26 9.78 -4.33
C SER A 3 6.80 11.00 -3.57
N THR A 4 8.12 11.18 -3.54
CA THR A 4 8.78 12.30 -2.82
C THR A 4 8.45 13.67 -3.41
N SER A 5 8.34 13.77 -4.75
CA SER A 5 8.14 15.04 -5.47
C SER A 5 6.78 15.71 -5.23
N ARG A 6 5.75 14.95 -4.80
CA ARG A 6 4.41 15.50 -4.52
C ARG A 6 4.29 16.05 -3.11
N SER A 7 4.89 15.42 -2.11
CA SER A 7 4.86 15.95 -0.74
C SER A 7 5.58 17.31 -0.64
N THR A 8 6.65 17.50 -1.42
CA THR A 8 7.41 18.76 -1.47
C THR A 8 6.59 19.94 -2.02
N ARG A 9 5.61 19.70 -2.91
CA ARG A 9 4.78 20.78 -3.48
C ARG A 9 3.79 21.34 -2.47
N LEU A 10 3.25 20.51 -1.56
CA LEU A 10 2.40 20.94 -0.44
C LEU A 10 3.15 21.87 0.52
N LEU A 11 4.39 21.51 0.82
CA LEU A 11 5.26 22.32 1.68
C LEU A 11 5.65 23.63 0.99
N ALA A 12 5.94 23.58 -0.32
CA ALA A 12 6.24 24.77 -1.10
C ALA A 12 5.06 25.75 -1.22
N SER A 13 3.82 25.28 -1.24
CA SER A 13 2.62 26.15 -1.30
C SER A 13 2.39 26.93 -0.01
N VAL A 14 2.66 26.32 1.15
CA VAL A 14 2.60 26.99 2.46
C VAL A 14 3.65 28.11 2.55
N GLN A 15 4.87 27.86 2.04
CA GLN A 15 5.93 28.87 2.00
C GLN A 15 5.67 30.02 1.01
N ARG A 16 4.95 29.78 -0.10
CA ARG A 16 4.70 30.78 -1.15
C ARG A 16 3.43 31.62 -0.99
N ARG A 17 2.68 31.47 0.11
CA ARG A 17 1.35 32.11 0.30
C ARG A 17 0.45 31.94 -0.93
N LEU A 18 0.40 30.74 -1.49
CA LEU A 18 -0.58 30.45 -2.54
C LEU A 18 -1.99 30.70 -1.99
N PRO A 19 -2.95 31.12 -2.84
CA PRO A 19 -4.33 31.30 -2.41
C PRO A 19 -4.81 30.06 -1.66
N CYS A 20 -5.52 30.25 -0.53
CA CYS A 20 -5.99 29.15 0.30
C CYS A 20 -6.81 28.12 -0.51
N SER A 21 -7.50 28.56 -1.56
CA SER A 21 -8.25 27.72 -2.50
C SER A 21 -7.36 26.77 -3.30
N GLU A 22 -6.22 27.23 -3.83
CA GLU A 22 -5.28 26.39 -4.58
C GLU A 22 -4.57 25.38 -3.67
N THR A 23 -4.19 25.82 -2.47
CA THR A 23 -3.59 24.93 -1.46
C THR A 23 -4.58 23.86 -1.02
N LYS A 24 -5.86 24.22 -0.83
CA LYS A 24 -6.95 23.28 -0.51
C LYS A 24 -7.16 22.26 -1.63
N ALA A 25 -7.26 22.69 -2.88
CA ALA A 25 -7.44 21.78 -4.02
C ALA A 25 -6.29 20.77 -4.15
N TYR A 26 -5.05 21.21 -3.91
CA TYR A 26 -3.91 20.31 -3.90
C TYR A 26 -3.97 19.30 -2.74
N ALA A 27 -4.31 19.76 -1.53
CA ALA A 27 -4.45 18.92 -0.36
C ALA A 27 -5.55 17.86 -0.56
N GLU A 28 -6.70 18.23 -1.14
CA GLU A 28 -7.80 17.32 -1.46
C GLU A 28 -7.38 16.24 -2.47
N LYS A 29 -6.66 16.63 -3.53
CA LYS A 29 -6.09 15.68 -4.50
C LYS A 29 -5.10 14.71 -3.84
N HIS A 30 -4.25 15.22 -2.95
CA HIS A 30 -3.30 14.39 -2.23
C HIS A 30 -3.99 13.44 -1.27
N LEU A 31 -5.00 13.92 -0.54
CA LEU A 31 -5.83 13.10 0.34
C LEU A 31 -6.55 11.98 -0.43
N GLY A 32 -7.07 12.26 -1.62
CA GLY A 32 -7.63 11.23 -2.50
C GLY A 32 -6.60 10.15 -2.89
N SER A 33 -5.38 10.56 -3.19
CA SER A 33 -4.28 9.63 -3.50
C SER A 33 -3.90 8.77 -2.29
N ILE A 34 -3.86 9.35 -1.09
CA ILE A 34 -3.60 8.62 0.17
C ILE A 34 -4.70 7.59 0.42
N ARG A 35 -5.97 7.98 0.29
CA ARG A 35 -7.12 7.08 0.49
C ARG A 35 -7.08 5.90 -0.48
N LYS A 36 -6.76 6.15 -1.76
CA LYS A 36 -6.55 5.08 -2.74
C LYS A 36 -5.44 4.13 -2.30
N LYS A 37 -4.31 4.66 -1.82
CA LYS A 37 -3.20 3.82 -1.38
C LYS A 37 -3.54 2.98 -0.15
N ILE A 38 -4.30 3.53 0.78
CA ILE A 38 -4.81 2.78 1.93
C ILE A 38 -5.69 1.62 1.46
N ALA A 39 -6.62 1.84 0.52
CA ALA A 39 -7.46 0.78 -0.01
C ALA A 39 -6.65 -0.35 -0.67
N GLU A 40 -5.65 -0.01 -1.49
CA GLU A 40 -4.72 -0.98 -2.08
C GLU A 40 -3.99 -1.80 -1.01
N LEU A 41 -3.48 -1.14 0.03
CA LEU A 41 -2.74 -1.81 1.10
C LEU A 41 -3.64 -2.69 1.96
N ARG A 42 -4.89 -2.29 2.20
CA ARG A 42 -5.88 -3.12 2.91
C ARG A 42 -6.25 -4.37 2.11
N ALA A 43 -6.37 -4.25 0.79
CA ALA A 43 -6.60 -5.41 -0.06
C ALA A 43 -5.41 -6.38 -0.01
N LEU A 44 -4.18 -5.85 -0.09
CA LEU A 44 -2.96 -6.67 0.03
C LEU A 44 -2.86 -7.34 1.40
N GLU A 45 -3.14 -6.60 2.48
CA GLU A 45 -3.20 -7.12 3.84
C GLU A 45 -4.18 -8.30 3.92
N ALA A 46 -5.40 -8.16 3.41
CA ALA A 46 -6.39 -9.24 3.40
C ALA A 46 -5.89 -10.49 2.65
N THR A 47 -5.25 -10.32 1.49
CA THR A 47 -4.67 -11.43 0.73
C THR A 47 -3.57 -12.13 1.53
N VAL A 48 -2.65 -11.38 2.14
CA VAL A 48 -1.57 -11.94 2.95
C VAL A 48 -2.13 -12.65 4.19
N THR A 49 -3.13 -12.06 4.86
CA THR A 49 -3.80 -12.69 6.00
C THR A 49 -4.48 -13.99 5.59
N ALA A 50 -5.12 -14.06 4.43
CA ALA A 50 -5.74 -15.29 3.94
C ALA A 50 -4.68 -16.37 3.66
N LEU A 51 -3.55 -16.00 3.05
CA LEU A 51 -2.43 -16.92 2.81
C LEU A 51 -1.84 -17.44 4.12
N VAL A 52 -1.62 -16.57 5.11
CA VAL A 52 -1.10 -16.96 6.43
C VAL A 52 -2.08 -17.85 7.17
N ARG A 53 -3.39 -17.54 7.19
CA ARG A 53 -4.39 -18.38 7.89
C ARG A 53 -4.62 -19.72 7.22
N GLY A 54 -4.66 -19.76 5.88
CA GLY A 54 -4.69 -21.02 5.12
C GLY A 54 -3.40 -21.82 5.36
N GLY A 55 -2.29 -21.11 5.45
CA GLY A 55 -0.98 -21.62 5.83
C GLY A 55 -0.96 -22.20 7.23
N GLU A 56 -1.43 -21.52 8.27
CA GLU A 56 -1.40 -21.96 9.67
C GLU A 56 -2.08 -23.31 9.91
N ALA A 57 -3.05 -23.68 9.07
CA ALA A 57 -3.69 -25.00 9.12
C ALA A 57 -2.78 -26.16 8.63
N THR A 58 -1.70 -25.87 7.90
CA THR A 58 -0.84 -26.88 7.22
C THR A 58 0.67 -26.57 7.23
N CYS A 59 1.07 -25.35 7.56
CA CYS A 59 2.43 -24.85 7.66
C CYS A 59 2.84 -24.90 9.12
N SER A 60 3.61 -25.93 9.47
CA SER A 60 4.18 -26.10 10.82
C SER A 60 5.42 -25.24 11.06
N GLY A 61 5.80 -24.37 10.11
CA GLY A 61 7.07 -23.66 10.13
C GLY A 61 8.28 -24.57 9.87
N SER A 62 8.05 -25.75 9.29
CA SER A 62 9.08 -26.70 8.88
C SER A 62 9.84 -26.23 7.62
N ALA A 63 10.70 -27.08 7.07
CA ALA A 63 11.57 -26.75 5.95
C ALA A 63 10.79 -26.14 4.75
N ALA A 64 11.45 -25.22 4.05
CA ALA A 64 10.89 -24.47 2.91
C ALA A 64 10.16 -25.30 1.83
N PRO A 65 10.55 -26.56 1.49
CA PRO A 65 9.85 -27.36 0.48
C PRO A 65 8.40 -27.70 0.84
N ASP A 66 8.09 -27.80 2.15
CA ASP A 66 6.78 -28.18 2.66
C ASP A 66 5.90 -26.96 3.00
N CYS A 67 6.40 -25.75 2.74
CA CYS A 67 5.70 -24.52 3.09
C CYS A 67 4.59 -24.22 2.07
N VAL A 68 3.36 -24.55 2.45
CA VAL A 68 2.14 -24.24 1.68
C VAL A 68 1.97 -22.75 1.35
N ILE A 69 2.55 -21.84 2.16
CA ILE A 69 2.53 -20.40 1.91
C ILE A 69 3.42 -20.05 0.71
N LEU A 70 4.61 -20.68 0.59
CA LEU A 70 5.52 -20.47 -0.54
C LEU A 70 4.93 -21.07 -1.83
N GLN A 71 4.36 -22.27 -1.76
CA GLN A 71 3.72 -22.92 -2.90
C GLN A 71 2.52 -22.10 -3.44
N ALA A 72 1.70 -21.51 -2.57
CA ALA A 72 0.58 -20.66 -2.97
C ALA A 72 1.05 -19.34 -3.64
N GLY A 73 2.19 -18.80 -3.21
CA GLY A 73 2.80 -17.62 -3.84
C GLY A 73 3.32 -17.88 -5.25
N GLU A 74 3.90 -19.07 -5.48
CA GLU A 74 4.37 -19.50 -6.81
C GLU A 74 3.21 -19.76 -7.78
N ALA A 75 2.10 -20.34 -7.30
CA ALA A 75 0.92 -20.63 -8.12
C ALA A 75 0.16 -19.39 -8.62
N ASN A 76 0.37 -18.21 -8.00
CA ASN A 76 -0.32 -16.96 -8.34
C ASN A 76 0.47 -16.09 -9.35
N CYS A 77 1.61 -16.58 -9.87
CA CYS A 77 2.43 -15.93 -10.90
C CYS A 77 2.04 -16.40 -12.33
N GLY A 78 0.74 -16.45 -12.63
CA GLY A 78 0.18 -16.74 -13.97
C GLY A 78 -0.60 -15.58 -14.54
#